data_AF-A0A6A6EQT3-F1
#
_entry.id   AF-A0A6A6EQT3-F1
#
_cell.length_a   1.000
_cell.length_b   1.000
_cell.length_c   1.000
_cell.angle_alpha   90.00
_cell.angle_beta   90.00
_cell.angle_gamma   90.00
#
_symmetry.space_group_name_H-M   'P 1'
#
loop_
_entity.id
_entity.type
_entity.pdbx_description
1 polymer ?
#
loop_
_entity_poly.entity_id
_entity_poly.type
_entity_poly.pdbx_seq_one_letter_code
_entity_poly.pdbx_strand_id
1 'polypeptide(L)'
;MASSLYLKRPVRVLIRTRRTDLENVHPSVEKADTELIAQFCQLSGIIDTVEIRHLITRFDIERVDILFDYGVPMDDHYPEVRAFKVRVKDSIPRITQLFNPVIETFVNRTVDVWKTELRGSNVNFPRRTDVEKIRRALASVATVSVIYKDNRLKC
;
A
#
# COMPACT_ATOMS: atom_id res chain seq x y z
N MET A 1 1.14 -26.33 -15.86
CA MET A 1 2.38 -25.54 -16.02
C MET A 1 2.17 -24.22 -15.31
N ALA A 2 2.96 -23.91 -14.28
CA ALA A 2 2.86 -22.61 -13.62
C ALA A 2 3.48 -21.57 -14.55
N SER A 3 2.67 -20.68 -15.10
CA SER A 3 3.14 -19.50 -15.80
C SER A 3 3.99 -18.72 -14.80
N SER A 4 5.30 -18.69 -14.98
CA SER A 4 6.20 -17.90 -14.13
C SER A 4 5.79 -16.44 -14.27
N LEU A 5 5.36 -15.82 -13.17
CA LEU A 5 4.93 -14.43 -13.14
C LEU A 5 6.15 -13.50 -13.22
N TYR A 6 6.74 -13.36 -14.41
CA TYR A 6 7.96 -12.58 -14.57
C TYR A 6 7.66 -11.07 -14.59
N LEU A 7 8.25 -10.33 -13.65
CA LEU A 7 8.18 -8.87 -13.60
C LEU A 7 9.45 -8.24 -14.17
N LYS A 8 9.26 -7.33 -15.14
CA LYS A 8 10.35 -6.56 -15.74
C LYS A 8 10.43 -5.19 -15.08
N ARG A 9 11.63 -4.77 -14.67
CA ARG A 9 11.92 -3.41 -14.19
C ARG A 9 12.06 -2.41 -15.36
N PRO A 10 11.74 -1.12 -15.18
CA PRO A 10 11.11 -0.51 -14.01
C PRO A 10 9.60 -0.76 -13.99
N VAL A 11 9.05 -1.13 -12.82
CA VAL A 11 7.60 -1.38 -12.68
C VAL A 11 7.10 -1.00 -11.30
N ARG A 12 5.92 -0.39 -11.25
CA ARG A 12 5.14 -0.18 -10.02
C ARG A 12 4.12 -1.28 -9.86
N VAL A 13 4.09 -1.88 -8.69
CA VAL A 13 3.25 -3.04 -8.39
C VAL A 13 2.16 -2.69 -7.39
N LEU A 14 0.93 -3.08 -7.71
CA LEU A 14 -0.20 -3.10 -6.80
C LEU A 14 -0.52 -4.54 -6.40
N ILE A 15 -0.39 -4.86 -5.11
CA ILE A 15 -1.00 -6.04 -4.51
C ILE A 15 -2.32 -5.65 -3.86
N ARG A 16 -3.39 -6.33 -4.26
CA ARG A 16 -4.71 -6.23 -3.65
C ARG A 16 -5.02 -7.53 -2.90
N THR A 17 -5.16 -7.44 -1.58
CA THR A 17 -5.43 -8.59 -0.70
C THR A 17 -6.59 -8.31 0.26
N ARG A 18 -6.95 -9.27 1.12
CA ARG A 18 -7.83 -9.04 2.27
C ARG A 18 -7.02 -8.84 3.54
N ARG A 19 -7.63 -8.19 4.52
CA ARG A 19 -7.05 -8.03 5.85
C ARG A 19 -6.74 -9.37 6.52
N THR A 20 -7.70 -10.30 6.46
CA THR A 20 -7.54 -11.67 6.99
C THR A 20 -6.43 -12.45 6.28
N ASP A 21 -6.27 -12.23 4.97
CA ASP A 21 -5.20 -12.88 4.20
C ASP A 21 -3.83 -12.36 4.67
N LEU A 22 -3.72 -11.06 4.97
CA LEU A 22 -2.49 -10.45 5.49
C LEU A 22 -2.15 -10.96 6.91
N GLU A 23 -3.17 -11.18 7.75
CA GLU A 23 -3.00 -11.78 9.08
C GLU A 23 -2.47 -13.24 9.01
N ASN A 24 -2.81 -13.98 7.95
CA ASN A 24 -2.27 -15.32 7.69
C ASN A 24 -0.81 -15.33 7.20
N VAL A 25 -0.29 -14.18 6.75
CA VAL A 25 1.11 -14.04 6.33
C VAL A 25 2.03 -13.93 7.54
N HIS A 26 1.67 -13.08 8.50
CA HIS A 26 2.49 -12.84 9.68
C HIS A 26 1.63 -12.32 10.84
N PRO A 27 1.85 -12.79 12.09
CA PRO A 27 1.04 -12.40 13.25
C PRO A 27 1.22 -10.93 13.65
N SER A 28 2.41 -10.36 13.45
CA SER A 28 2.62 -8.91 13.57
C SER A 28 2.13 -8.21 12.31
N VAL A 29 1.14 -7.35 12.51
CA VAL A 29 0.53 -6.57 11.43
C VAL A 29 1.55 -5.62 10.78
N GLU A 30 2.53 -5.12 11.53
CA GLU A 30 3.58 -4.20 11.05
C GLU A 30 4.61 -4.86 10.12
N LYS A 31 4.68 -6.19 10.14
CA LYS A 31 5.60 -6.97 9.31
C LYS A 31 4.90 -7.69 8.15
N ALA A 32 3.58 -7.83 8.24
CA ALA A 32 2.82 -8.68 7.32
C ALA A 32 2.81 -8.19 5.87
N ASP A 33 2.84 -6.88 5.64
CA ASP A 33 2.94 -6.30 4.31
C ASP A 33 4.35 -6.48 3.71
N THR A 34 5.39 -6.23 4.51
CA THR A 34 6.78 -6.45 4.10
C THR A 34 7.03 -7.93 3.77
N GLU A 35 6.53 -8.83 4.60
CA GLU A 35 6.61 -10.27 4.39
C GLU A 35 5.83 -10.70 3.13
N LEU A 36 4.64 -10.15 2.90
CA LEU A 36 3.88 -10.44 1.69
C LEU A 36 4.60 -9.95 0.41
N ILE A 37 5.25 -8.78 0.46
CA ILE A 37 6.09 -8.28 -0.64
C ILE A 37 7.26 -9.25 -0.89
N ALA A 38 7.94 -9.72 0.16
CA ALA A 38 9.06 -10.65 0.04
C ALA A 38 8.63 -11.97 -0.61
N GLN A 39 7.54 -12.59 -0.13
CA GLN A 39 7.00 -13.82 -0.72
C GLN A 39 6.54 -13.60 -2.17
N PHE A 40 5.90 -12.46 -2.45
CA PHE A 40 5.52 -12.10 -3.81
C PHE A 40 6.73 -11.98 -4.74
N CYS A 41 7.81 -11.34 -4.30
CA CYS A 41 9.05 -11.20 -5.07
C CYS A 41 9.65 -12.55 -5.43
N GLN A 42 9.73 -13.48 -4.46
CA GLN A 42 10.20 -14.85 -4.68
C GLN A 42 9.36 -15.58 -5.73
N LEU A 43 8.02 -15.51 -5.62
CA LEU A 43 7.10 -16.13 -6.57
C LEU A 43 7.13 -15.49 -7.96
N SER A 44 7.53 -14.23 -8.06
CA SER A 44 7.59 -13.46 -9.31
C SER A 44 8.97 -13.50 -9.97
N GLY A 45 9.91 -14.27 -9.42
CA GLY A 45 11.29 -14.36 -9.93
C GLY A 45 12.10 -13.07 -9.77
N ILE A 46 11.72 -12.19 -8.85
CA ILE A 46 12.54 -11.02 -8.48
C ILE A 46 13.65 -11.52 -7.56
N ILE A 47 14.87 -11.56 -8.09
CA ILE A 47 16.05 -12.08 -7.40
C ILE A 47 16.71 -10.99 -6.55
N ASP A 48 16.74 -9.75 -7.05
CA ASP A 48 17.31 -8.61 -6.35
C ASP A 48 16.22 -7.75 -5.72
N THR A 49 16.11 -7.82 -4.39
CA THR A 49 15.14 -7.05 -3.61
C THR A 49 15.68 -5.70 -3.14
N VAL A 50 16.95 -5.35 -3.42
CA VAL A 50 17.55 -4.06 -3.01
C VAL A 50 16.86 -2.88 -3.68
N GLU A 51 16.35 -3.09 -4.90
CA GLU A 51 15.63 -2.09 -5.68
C GLU A 51 14.11 -2.07 -5.38
N ILE A 52 13.66 -2.82 -4.37
CA ILE A 52 12.27 -2.81 -3.93
C ILE A 52 12.06 -1.65 -2.96
N ARG A 53 11.16 -0.75 -3.34
CA ARG A 53 10.74 0.35 -2.48
C ARG A 53 9.26 0.23 -2.18
N HIS A 54 8.94 -0.18 -0.95
CA HIS A 54 7.58 -0.13 -0.45
C HIS A 54 7.09 1.32 -0.37
N LEU A 55 5.99 1.61 -1.07
CA LEU A 55 5.39 2.93 -1.11
C LEU A 55 4.27 3.03 -0.08
N ILE A 56 3.14 2.34 -0.28
CA ILE A 56 1.93 2.58 0.51
C ILE A 56 1.31 1.24 0.87
N THR A 57 0.86 1.07 2.11
CA THR A 57 -0.15 0.05 2.47
C THR A 57 -1.42 0.75 2.92
N ARG A 58 -2.48 0.66 2.12
CA ARG A 58 -3.79 1.25 2.41
C ARG A 58 -4.77 0.18 2.85
N PHE A 59 -5.38 0.38 4.02
CA PHE A 59 -6.45 -0.46 4.53
C PHE A 59 -7.82 0.15 4.21
N ASP A 60 -8.71 -0.65 3.66
CA ASP A 60 -10.16 -0.46 3.59
C ASP A 60 -10.83 -1.51 4.50
N ILE A 61 -12.16 -1.48 4.67
CA ILE A 61 -12.90 -2.35 5.60
C ILE A 61 -12.52 -3.83 5.42
N GLU A 62 -12.49 -4.32 4.18
CA GLU A 62 -12.10 -5.70 3.87
C GLU A 62 -10.89 -5.82 2.93
N ARG A 63 -10.47 -4.71 2.32
CA ARG A 63 -9.47 -4.69 1.25
C ARG A 63 -8.19 -4.04 1.74
N VAL A 64 -7.05 -4.63 1.39
CA VAL A 64 -5.75 -4.00 1.59
C VAL A 64 -5.09 -3.83 0.23
N ASP A 65 -4.68 -2.61 -0.09
CA ASP A 65 -3.93 -2.29 -1.29
C ASP A 65 -2.48 -1.94 -0.87
N ILE A 66 -1.52 -2.72 -1.32
CA ILE A 66 -0.08 -2.54 -1.07
C ILE A 66 0.57 -2.11 -2.39
N LEU A 67 1.29 -1.00 -2.37
CA LEU A 67 2.02 -0.43 -3.50
C LEU A 67 3.52 -0.49 -3.22
N PHE A 68 4.29 -1.01 -4.17
CA PHE A 68 5.74 -0.93 -4.13
C PHE A 68 6.31 -0.73 -5.53
N ASP A 69 7.49 -0.14 -5.60
CA ASP A 69 8.25 0.02 -6.83
C ASP A 69 9.34 -1.04 -6.91
N TYR A 70 9.60 -1.52 -8.13
CA TYR A 70 10.76 -2.35 -8.45
C TYR A 70 11.59 -1.67 -9.54
N GLY A 71 12.76 -1.13 -9.15
CA GLY A 71 13.69 -0.45 -10.07
C GLY A 71 13.17 0.88 -10.63
N VAL A 72 12.11 1.46 -10.05
CA VAL A 72 11.52 2.74 -10.52
C VAL A 72 12.33 3.92 -9.97
N PRO A 73 12.83 4.82 -10.84
CA PRO A 73 13.50 6.05 -10.42
C PRO A 73 12.64 6.90 -9.47
N MET A 74 13.28 7.70 -8.61
CA MET A 74 12.57 8.54 -7.63
C MET A 74 11.68 9.62 -8.28
N ASP A 75 12.15 10.14 -9.40
CA ASP A 75 11.57 11.19 -10.22
C ASP A 75 10.56 10.67 -11.26
N ASP A 76 10.41 9.35 -11.41
CA ASP A 76 9.40 8.79 -12.29
C ASP A 76 8.01 8.80 -11.60
N HIS A 77 7.10 9.54 -12.23
CA HIS A 77 5.72 9.72 -11.80
C HIS A 77 4.77 8.72 -12.48
N TYR A 78 5.15 8.22 -13.66
CA TYR A 78 4.29 7.38 -14.51
C TYR A 78 4.99 6.11 -14.98
N PRO A 79 5.56 5.30 -14.07
CA PRO A 79 6.08 3.99 -14.44
C PRO A 79 4.94 3.08 -14.91
N GLU A 80 5.31 2.03 -15.65
CA GLU A 80 4.40 0.93 -15.95
C GLU A 80 3.82 0.34 -14.66
N VAL A 81 2.52 0.07 -14.64
CA VAL A 81 1.83 -0.52 -13.49
C VAL A 81 1.45 -1.96 -13.76
N ARG A 82 1.71 -2.83 -12.78
CA ARG A 82 1.21 -4.20 -12.74
C ARG A 82 0.41 -4.41 -11.46
N ALA A 83 -0.79 -4.97 -11.60
CA ALA A 83 -1.67 -5.20 -10.47
C ALA A 83 -2.02 -6.67 -10.31
N PHE A 84 -2.11 -7.10 -9.06
CA PHE A 84 -2.33 -8.48 -8.69
C PHE A 84 -3.33 -8.55 -7.55
N LYS A 85 -4.23 -9.51 -7.63
CA LYS A 85 -4.99 -10.00 -6.50
C LYS A 85 -4.19 -11.11 -5.84
N VAL A 86 -3.94 -10.98 -4.54
CA VAL A 86 -3.24 -11.98 -3.76
C VAL A 86 -4.20 -12.54 -2.71
N ARG A 87 -4.25 -13.87 -2.63
CA ARG A 87 -4.97 -14.62 -1.59
C ARG A 87 -3.96 -15.45 -0.82
N VAL A 88 -4.10 -15.52 0.49
CA VAL A 88 -3.17 -16.27 1.34
C VAL A 88 -3.96 -17.36 2.04
N LYS A 89 -3.59 -18.61 1.74
CA LYS A 89 -4.15 -19.79 2.40
C LYS A 89 -2.98 -20.64 2.88
N ASP A 90 -3.02 -21.06 4.14
CA ASP A 90 -1.97 -21.87 4.77
C ASP A 90 -0.57 -21.22 4.62
N SER A 91 -0.53 -19.88 4.75
CA SER A 91 0.65 -19.03 4.56
C SER A 91 1.30 -19.09 3.17
N ILE A 92 0.59 -19.63 2.17
CA ILE A 92 1.06 -19.70 0.77
C ILE A 92 0.27 -18.67 -0.07
N PRO A 93 0.95 -17.67 -0.68
CA PRO A 93 0.30 -16.73 -1.57
C PRO A 93 -0.13 -17.36 -2.90
N ARG A 94 -1.35 -17.06 -3.31
CA ARG A 94 -1.88 -17.32 -4.66
C ARG A 94 -2.08 -15.99 -5.37
N ILE A 95 -1.37 -15.83 -6.48
CA ILE A 95 -1.30 -14.59 -7.25
C ILE A 95 -2.20 -14.71 -8.48
N THR A 96 -2.98 -13.67 -8.75
CA THR A 96 -3.78 -13.54 -9.97
C THR A 96 -3.59 -12.14 -10.52
N GLN A 97 -3.16 -12.02 -11.77
CA GLN A 97 -3.02 -10.71 -12.41
C GLN A 97 -4.38 -10.05 -12.61
N LEU A 98 -4.44 -8.76 -12.32
CA LEU A 98 -5.60 -7.91 -12.54
C LEU A 98 -5.37 -7.10 -13.82
N PHE A 99 -6.27 -7.26 -14.78
CA PHE A 99 -6.29 -6.46 -15.99
C PHE A 99 -7.46 -5.48 -15.92
N ASN A 100 -7.15 -4.22 -15.65
CA ASN A 100 -8.12 -3.14 -15.74
C ASN A 100 -7.37 -1.85 -16.14
N PRO A 101 -7.75 -1.21 -17.26
CA PRO A 101 -7.03 -0.06 -17.80
C PRO A 101 -7.04 1.15 -16.85
N VAL A 102 -8.00 1.25 -15.93
CA VAL A 102 -8.11 2.36 -14.97
C VAL A 102 -7.12 2.22 -13.80
N ILE A 103 -6.59 1.02 -13.56
CA ILE A 103 -5.71 0.76 -12.42
C ILE A 103 -4.42 1.58 -12.52
N GLU A 104 -3.82 1.67 -13.70
CA GLU A 104 -2.56 2.39 -13.90
C GLU A 104 -2.69 3.87 -13.51
N THR A 105 -3.70 4.55 -14.08
CA THR A 105 -4.00 5.95 -13.75
C THR A 105 -4.30 6.13 -12.26
N PHE A 106 -5.08 5.22 -11.67
CA PHE A 106 -5.41 5.27 -10.24
C PHE A 106 -4.17 5.12 -9.35
N VAL A 107 -3.29 4.17 -9.66
CA VAL A 107 -2.09 3.87 -8.87
C VAL A 107 -1.10 5.03 -8.96
N ASN A 108 -0.78 5.50 -10.17
CA ASN A 108 0.17 6.59 -10.34
C ASN A 108 -0.34 7.89 -9.70
N ARG A 109 -1.63 8.23 -9.88
CA ARG A 109 -2.25 9.38 -9.19
C ARG A 109 -2.21 9.25 -7.67
N THR A 110 -2.45 8.05 -7.13
CA THR A 110 -2.38 7.82 -5.68
C THR A 110 -0.98 8.11 -5.15
N VAL A 111 0.06 7.58 -5.81
CA VAL A 111 1.46 7.83 -5.42
C VAL A 111 1.81 9.31 -5.53
N ASP A 112 1.37 10.00 -6.58
CA ASP A 112 1.65 11.42 -6.77
C ASP A 112 1.03 12.32 -5.69
N VAL A 113 -0.23 12.05 -5.32
CA VAL A 113 -0.89 12.76 -4.20
C VAL A 113 -0.07 12.58 -2.93
N TRP A 114 0.34 11.34 -2.60
CA TRP A 114 1.17 11.08 -1.42
C TRP A 114 2.55 11.75 -1.49
N LYS A 115 3.25 11.68 -2.64
CA LYS A 115 4.51 12.41 -2.82
C LYS A 115 4.34 13.91 -2.57
N THR A 116 3.19 14.47 -2.98
CA THR A 116 2.89 15.90 -2.83
C THR A 116 2.55 16.26 -1.40
N GLU A 117 1.73 15.46 -0.72
CA GLU A 117 1.39 15.64 0.70
C GLU A 117 2.60 15.46 1.63
N LEU A 118 3.55 14.61 1.25
CA LEU A 118 4.79 14.39 2.00
C LEU A 118 5.86 15.45 1.71
N ARG A 119 5.79 16.20 0.58
CA ARG A 119 6.73 17.30 0.28
C ARG A 119 6.62 18.37 1.37
N GLY A 120 7.67 18.51 2.17
CA GLY A 120 7.76 19.44 3.30
C GLY A 120 7.73 18.77 4.67
N SER A 121 7.40 17.48 4.73
CA SER A 121 7.54 16.64 5.92
C SER A 121 8.75 15.72 5.74
N ASN A 122 9.60 15.57 6.75
CA ASN A 122 10.73 14.61 6.73
C ASN A 122 10.23 13.14 6.89
N VAL A 123 9.01 12.88 6.44
CA VAL A 123 8.26 11.65 6.69
C VAL A 123 8.41 10.78 5.46
N ASN A 124 9.02 9.61 5.65
CA ASN A 124 8.99 8.54 4.65
C ASN A 124 7.55 8.21 4.29
N PHE A 125 7.30 7.66 3.09
CA PHE A 125 5.97 7.16 2.78
C PHE A 125 5.43 6.32 3.95
N PRO A 126 4.18 6.52 4.38
CA PRO A 126 3.63 5.75 5.47
C PRO A 126 3.60 4.29 5.01
N ARG A 127 4.50 3.48 5.56
CA ARG A 127 4.53 2.01 5.37
C ARG A 127 3.14 1.44 5.57
N ARG A 128 2.32 2.09 6.41
CA ARG A 128 0.94 1.74 6.70
C ARG A 128 0.05 2.96 6.94
N THR A 129 -1.00 3.08 6.15
CA THR A 129 -2.14 3.94 6.42
C THR A 129 -3.35 3.08 6.81
N ASP A 130 -3.52 2.88 8.12
CA ASP A 130 -4.79 2.39 8.64
C ASP A 130 -5.82 3.51 8.46
N VAL A 131 -6.81 3.32 7.58
CA VAL A 131 -7.95 4.24 7.49
C VAL A 131 -8.61 4.44 8.85
N GLU A 132 -8.53 3.45 9.75
CA GLU A 132 -9.02 3.56 11.12
C GLU A 132 -8.19 4.53 12.00
N LYS A 133 -6.87 4.63 11.82
CA LYS A 133 -6.05 5.64 12.52
C LYS A 133 -6.31 7.04 11.97
N ILE A 134 -6.46 7.19 10.65
CA ILE A 134 -6.84 8.47 10.04
C ILE A 134 -8.26 8.87 10.46
N ARG A 135 -9.21 7.94 10.47
CA ARG A 135 -10.60 8.21 10.88
C ARG A 135 -10.68 8.56 12.37
N ARG A 136 -9.88 7.91 13.24
CA ARG A 136 -9.75 8.30 14.65
C ARG A 136 -9.05 9.64 14.83
N ALA A 137 -8.00 9.93 14.06
CA ALA A 137 -7.32 11.22 14.10
C ALA A 137 -8.21 12.37 13.61
N LEU A 138 -9.01 12.14 12.57
CA LEU A 138 -10.00 13.10 12.08
C LEU A 138 -11.19 13.23 13.04
N ALA A 139 -11.64 12.14 13.66
CA ALA A 139 -12.68 12.17 14.69
C ALA A 139 -12.22 12.85 15.99
N SER A 140 -10.97 12.66 16.40
CA SER A 140 -10.40 13.34 17.58
C SER A 140 -10.22 14.83 17.33
N VAL A 141 -9.78 15.24 16.12
CA VAL A 141 -9.73 16.65 15.72
C VAL A 141 -11.13 17.29 15.67
N ALA A 142 -12.14 16.56 15.15
CA ALA A 142 -13.53 17.02 15.18
C ALA A 142 -14.05 17.19 16.62
N THR A 143 -13.73 16.26 17.52
CA THR A 143 -14.15 16.32 18.94
C THR A 143 -13.49 17.50 19.67
N VAL A 144 -12.20 17.76 19.43
CA VAL A 144 -11.48 18.93 19.98
C VAL A 144 -12.09 20.24 19.46
N SER A 145 -12.50 20.30 18.19
CA SER A 145 -13.14 21.50 17.64
C SER A 145 -14.57 21.77 18.15
N VAL A 146 -15.27 20.75 18.66
CA VAL A 146 -16.56 20.92 19.36
C VAL A 146 -16.34 21.45 20.78
N ILE A 147 -15.36 20.92 21.51
CA ILE A 147 -15.01 21.37 22.87
C ILE A 147 -14.52 22.84 22.88
N TYR A 148 -13.78 23.27 21.86
CA TYR A 148 -13.33 24.66 21.74
C TYR A 148 -14.41 25.66 21.29
N LYS A 149 -15.51 25.21 20.68
CA LYS A 149 -16.65 26.07 20.33
C LYS A 149 -17.58 26.31 21.52
N ASP A 150 -17.74 25.35 22.42
CA ASP A 150 -18.59 25.50 23.61
C ASP A 150 -17.98 26.39 24.70
N ASN A 151 -16.65 26.53 24.76
CA ASN A 151 -15.97 27.38 25.75
C ASN A 151 -15.80 28.86 25.33
N ARG A 152 -16.40 29.31 24.22
CA ARG A 152 -16.38 30.72 23.79
C ARG A 152 -17.69 31.49 24.01
N LEU A 153 -18.67 30.92 24.72
CA LEU A 153 -19.95 31.58 25.04
C LEU A 153 -20.18 31.76 26.55
N LYS A 154 -19.12 32.07 27.30
CA LYS A 154 -19.22 32.61 28.67
C LYS A 154 -18.20 33.73 28.87
N CYS A 155 -18.51 34.91 28.33
CA CYS A 155 -18.04 36.20 28.82
C CYS A 155 -19.28 37.07 29.00
#